data_AF-A0A2H0H403-F1
#
_entry.id   AF-A0A2H0H403-F1
#
_cell.length_a   1.000
_cell.length_b   1.000
_cell.length_c   1.000
_cell.angle_alpha   90.00
_cell.angle_beta   90.00
_cell.angle_gamma   90.00
#
_symmetry.space_group_name_H-M   'P 1'
#
loop_
_entity.id
_entity.type
_entity.pdbx_description
1 polymer ?
#
loop_
_entity_poly.entity_id
_entity_poly.type
_entity_poly.pdbx_seq_one_letter_code
_entity_poly.pdbx_strand_id
1 'polypeptide(L)'
;MISKYQIRNAIFEIQKPYPADDLIVSYRDFLKYRDVLRFYQYNERVLGHLVDLTVELWGSKERVSQASLLQVTKRYMAKAPNKLFSEEMKAKVFWLFGQVVVVEDLPYNKRSIELLKFSANNMLTGMLLTDEQLHWLVDHVDSSYHMLNRLLRYPLSSEIISNWVRKHFELDAYRIRRAEMIGWLLDEDTKFVVDMGVLERDFIFHCRQDEKHIKAYELDYEAYKAVKNDLASMYTNHDLSEGLRRGWIENPFVNFEEEKPEFKSARWHYYTGKSYDSSHDYDRPDVQKEKEYFYNHQDLVLKSTMAWAIAYSRLALNEKAELLKAYFHPTIDYTFFKIGKRLGSVEFLEWIGGNDA
;
A
#
# COMPACT_ATOMS: atom_id res chain seq x y z
N MET A 1 16.98 -34.85 -2.35
CA MET A 1 16.11 -35.78 -1.60
C MET A 1 14.89 -34.99 -1.15
N ILE A 2 13.66 -35.40 -1.49
CA ILE A 2 12.44 -34.66 -1.12
C ILE A 2 12.16 -34.90 0.37
N SER A 3 12.01 -33.82 1.15
CA SER A 3 11.74 -33.92 2.59
C SER A 3 10.29 -34.37 2.86
N LYS A 4 10.07 -35.06 3.99
CA LYS A 4 8.71 -35.39 4.48
C LYS A 4 7.82 -34.15 4.58
N TYR A 5 8.41 -32.99 4.89
CA TYR A 5 7.73 -31.70 4.93
C TYR A 5 7.21 -31.25 3.55
N GLN A 6 8.02 -31.39 2.50
CA GLN A 6 7.61 -31.08 1.13
C GLN A 6 6.47 -32.00 0.65
N ILE A 7 6.55 -33.30 0.95
CA ILE A 7 5.48 -34.26 0.61
C ILE A 7 4.18 -33.88 1.33
N ARG A 8 4.25 -33.56 2.63
CA ARG A 8 3.07 -33.13 3.39
C ARG A 8 2.44 -31.88 2.78
N ASN A 9 3.22 -30.86 2.47
CA ASN A 9 2.70 -29.62 1.89
C ASN A 9 2.02 -29.87 0.53
N ALA A 10 2.61 -30.71 -0.33
CA ALA A 10 2.00 -31.09 -1.60
C ALA A 10 0.65 -31.79 -1.40
N ILE A 11 0.53 -32.69 -0.41
CA ILE A 11 -0.76 -33.35 -0.08
C ILE A 11 -1.79 -32.31 0.35
N PHE A 12 -1.44 -31.38 1.24
CA PHE A 12 -2.35 -30.35 1.73
C PHE A 12 -2.80 -29.39 0.61
N GLU A 13 -1.91 -29.06 -0.33
CA GLU A 13 -2.21 -28.20 -1.47
C GLU A 13 -3.21 -28.84 -2.44
N ILE A 14 -3.11 -30.16 -2.63
CA ILE A 14 -4.06 -30.93 -3.46
C ILE A 14 -5.39 -31.10 -2.73
N GLN A 15 -5.37 -31.53 -1.47
CA GLN A 15 -6.57 -31.91 -0.73
C GLN A 15 -7.40 -30.71 -0.26
N LYS A 16 -6.77 -29.56 0.00
CA LYS A 16 -7.39 -28.37 0.58
C LYS A 16 -8.34 -28.72 1.73
N PRO A 17 -7.84 -29.32 2.82
CA PRO A 17 -8.71 -29.83 3.88
C PRO A 17 -9.50 -28.71 4.54
N TYR A 18 -10.71 -29.04 5.02
CA TYR A 18 -11.48 -28.18 5.89
C TYR A 18 -10.92 -28.28 7.32
N PRO A 19 -10.57 -27.16 7.98
CA PRO A 19 -10.00 -27.20 9.32
C PRO A 19 -11.08 -27.46 10.37
N ALA A 20 -10.72 -28.22 11.40
CA ALA A 20 -11.55 -28.32 12.61
C ALA A 20 -11.69 -26.95 13.28
N ASP A 21 -12.81 -26.72 13.95
CA ASP A 21 -13.13 -25.44 14.57
C ASP A 21 -12.10 -25.02 15.63
N ASP A 22 -11.53 -26.00 16.33
CA ASP A 22 -10.53 -25.85 17.38
C ASP A 22 -9.09 -26.04 16.89
N LEU A 23 -8.85 -26.01 15.56
CA LEU A 23 -7.52 -26.25 14.99
C LEU A 23 -6.43 -25.35 15.59
N ILE A 24 -6.79 -24.10 15.90
CA ILE A 24 -5.92 -23.13 16.55
C ILE A 24 -6.73 -22.45 17.66
N VAL A 25 -6.48 -22.83 18.91
CA VAL A 25 -7.07 -22.17 20.10
C VAL A 25 -6.01 -21.55 21.00
N SER A 26 -4.74 -21.92 20.82
CA SER A 26 -3.61 -21.42 21.60
C SER A 26 -2.44 -21.00 20.72
N TYR A 27 -1.49 -20.24 21.29
CA TYR A 27 -0.24 -19.91 20.60
C TYR A 27 0.60 -21.16 20.26
N ARG A 28 0.48 -22.23 21.04
CA ARG A 28 1.14 -23.52 20.74
C ARG A 28 0.59 -24.15 19.46
N ASP A 29 -0.72 -24.12 19.28
CA ASP A 29 -1.38 -24.63 18.07
C ASP A 29 -1.03 -23.77 16.86
N PHE A 30 -0.99 -22.44 17.06
CA PHE A 30 -0.51 -21.52 16.04
C PHE A 30 0.88 -21.89 15.54
N LEU A 31 1.86 -22.11 16.43
CA LEU A 31 3.21 -22.51 16.04
C LEU A 31 3.23 -23.84 15.27
N LYS A 32 2.34 -24.78 15.60
CA LYS A 32 2.22 -26.09 14.94
C LYS A 32 1.64 -25.98 13.52
N TYR A 33 0.68 -25.08 13.31
CA TYR A 33 -0.13 -25.04 12.08
C TYR A 33 0.11 -23.82 11.17
N ARG A 34 0.79 -22.76 11.62
CA ARG A 34 0.95 -21.49 10.87
C ARG A 34 1.44 -21.67 9.44
N ASP A 35 2.37 -22.59 9.21
CA ASP A 35 3.02 -22.78 7.90
C ASP A 35 2.14 -23.59 6.92
N VAL A 36 1.22 -24.40 7.46
CA VAL A 36 0.29 -25.23 6.67
C VAL A 36 -1.10 -24.60 6.53
N LEU A 37 -1.45 -23.62 7.37
CA LEU A 37 -2.75 -22.96 7.36
C LEU A 37 -3.10 -22.33 6.00
N ARG A 38 -2.09 -21.94 5.22
CA ARG A 38 -2.28 -21.44 3.84
C ARG A 38 -2.95 -22.45 2.90
N PHE A 39 -2.87 -23.75 3.20
CA PHE A 39 -3.48 -24.80 2.37
C PHE A 39 -4.91 -25.18 2.79
N TYR A 40 -5.32 -24.86 4.02
CA TYR A 40 -6.67 -25.15 4.50
C TYR A 40 -7.73 -24.27 3.83
N GLN A 41 -8.96 -24.77 3.79
CA GLN A 41 -10.14 -23.95 3.48
C GLN A 41 -10.40 -22.93 4.59
N TYR A 42 -11.25 -21.94 4.28
CA TYR A 42 -11.69 -20.95 5.25
C TYR A 42 -12.69 -21.54 6.25
N ASN A 43 -12.47 -21.28 7.53
CA ASN A 43 -13.39 -21.55 8.62
C ASN A 43 -13.42 -20.30 9.53
N GLU A 44 -14.62 -19.77 9.76
CA GLU A 44 -14.82 -18.55 10.55
C GLU A 44 -14.38 -18.70 12.00
N ARG A 45 -14.59 -19.86 12.63
CA ARG A 45 -14.18 -20.09 14.03
C ARG A 45 -12.68 -20.07 14.19
N VAL A 46 -11.95 -20.68 13.24
CA VAL A 46 -10.48 -20.61 13.20
C VAL A 46 -10.00 -19.17 13.01
N LEU A 47 -10.68 -18.37 12.18
CA LEU A 47 -10.35 -16.95 12.06
C LEU A 47 -10.62 -16.20 13.37
N GLY A 48 -11.76 -16.44 14.03
CA GLY A 48 -12.10 -15.85 15.33
C GLY A 48 -10.99 -16.10 16.35
N HIS A 49 -10.61 -17.36 16.53
CA HIS A 49 -9.51 -17.71 17.44
C HIS A 49 -8.17 -17.07 17.07
N LEU A 50 -7.85 -16.97 15.77
CA LEU A 50 -6.63 -16.27 15.33
C LEU A 50 -6.67 -14.78 15.66
N VAL A 51 -7.82 -14.12 15.47
CA VAL A 51 -8.00 -12.71 15.82
C VAL A 51 -7.89 -12.52 17.33
N ASP A 52 -8.56 -13.36 18.13
CA ASP A 52 -8.52 -13.32 19.59
C ASP A 52 -7.10 -13.49 20.10
N LEU A 53 -6.39 -14.54 19.66
CA LEU A 53 -4.98 -14.75 19.99
C LEU A 53 -4.12 -13.56 19.58
N THR A 54 -4.38 -12.95 18.42
CA THR A 54 -3.62 -11.78 17.97
C THR A 54 -3.84 -10.59 18.90
N VAL A 55 -5.09 -10.31 19.29
CA VAL A 55 -5.47 -9.22 20.19
C VAL A 55 -4.86 -9.41 21.57
N GLU A 56 -5.08 -10.57 22.18
CA GLU A 56 -4.64 -10.89 23.55
C GLU A 56 -3.11 -10.80 23.69
N LEU A 57 -2.39 -11.28 22.67
CA LEU A 57 -0.93 -11.35 22.72
C LEU A 57 -0.22 -10.08 22.22
N TRP A 58 -0.93 -9.14 21.59
CA TRP A 58 -0.34 -7.91 21.02
C TRP A 58 0.27 -6.98 22.08
N GLY A 59 -0.36 -6.88 23.25
CA GLY A 59 0.14 -6.08 24.38
C GLY A 59 0.78 -6.92 25.49
N SER A 60 0.85 -8.23 25.32
CA SER A 60 1.32 -9.14 26.36
C SER A 60 2.83 -9.01 26.60
N LYS A 61 3.28 -9.33 27.82
CA LYS A 61 4.70 -9.46 28.16
C LYS A 61 5.28 -10.82 27.74
N GLU A 62 4.47 -11.68 27.12
CA GLU A 62 4.89 -13.01 26.74
C GLU A 62 5.84 -12.96 25.54
N ARG A 63 6.76 -13.93 25.46
CA ARG A 63 7.70 -14.04 24.35
C ARG A 63 7.01 -14.67 23.13
N VAL A 64 6.25 -13.86 22.40
CA VAL A 64 5.46 -14.27 21.24
C VAL A 64 5.85 -13.48 19.99
N SER A 65 5.75 -14.12 18.83
CA SER A 65 6.01 -13.49 17.54
C SER A 65 4.73 -12.81 17.04
N GLN A 66 4.42 -11.63 17.60
CA GLN A 66 3.22 -10.85 17.25
C GLN A 66 3.18 -10.55 15.74
N ALA A 67 4.33 -10.24 15.16
CA ALA A 67 4.46 -10.02 13.73
C ALA A 67 4.04 -11.24 12.89
N SER A 68 4.49 -12.44 13.26
CA SER A 68 4.12 -13.67 12.57
C SER A 68 2.62 -13.96 12.72
N LEU A 69 2.08 -13.72 13.90
CA LEU A 69 0.67 -13.93 14.20
C LEU A 69 -0.22 -13.02 13.34
N LEU A 70 0.02 -11.70 13.35
CA LEU A 70 -0.70 -10.73 12.53
C LEU A 70 -0.65 -11.05 11.04
N GLN A 71 0.53 -11.43 10.52
CA GLN A 71 0.68 -11.78 9.10
C GLN A 71 -0.10 -13.04 8.70
N VAL A 72 -0.16 -14.03 9.58
CA VAL A 72 -0.92 -15.27 9.33
C VAL A 72 -2.42 -15.00 9.46
N THR A 73 -2.85 -14.25 10.47
CA THR A 73 -4.25 -13.82 10.66
C THR A 73 -4.73 -13.05 9.42
N LYS A 74 -3.97 -12.06 8.95
CA LYS A 74 -4.24 -11.34 7.68
C LYS A 74 -4.40 -12.30 6.50
N ARG A 75 -3.47 -13.24 6.34
CA ARG A 75 -3.46 -14.19 5.21
C ARG A 75 -4.67 -15.13 5.25
N TYR A 76 -5.06 -15.57 6.44
CA TYR A 76 -6.21 -16.44 6.62
C TYR A 76 -7.52 -15.68 6.41
N MET A 77 -7.61 -14.47 6.93
CA MET A 77 -8.74 -13.56 6.71
C MET A 77 -8.98 -13.25 5.23
N ALA A 78 -7.92 -13.15 4.42
CA ALA A 78 -8.04 -12.93 2.98
C ALA A 78 -8.76 -14.07 2.23
N LYS A 79 -8.95 -15.24 2.86
CA LYS A 79 -9.71 -16.37 2.31
C LYS A 79 -11.22 -16.27 2.58
N ALA A 80 -11.65 -15.37 3.45
CA ALA A 80 -13.05 -15.26 3.84
C ALA A 80 -13.92 -14.88 2.62
N PRO A 81 -14.97 -15.65 2.31
CA PRO A 81 -15.92 -15.28 1.27
C PRO A 81 -16.69 -14.03 1.72
N ASN A 82 -16.81 -13.04 0.83
CA ASN A 82 -17.60 -11.81 1.02
C ASN A 82 -17.23 -10.91 2.22
N LYS A 83 -16.23 -11.27 3.04
CA LYS A 83 -15.76 -10.50 4.21
C LYS A 83 -16.88 -10.05 5.18
N LEU A 84 -17.94 -10.85 5.28
CA LEU A 84 -19.01 -10.63 6.24
C LEU A 84 -18.54 -11.14 7.61
N PHE A 85 -17.91 -10.27 8.38
CA PHE A 85 -17.44 -10.57 9.74
C PHE A 85 -18.45 -10.09 10.77
N SER A 86 -18.50 -10.76 11.92
CA SER A 86 -19.27 -10.28 13.09
C SER A 86 -18.79 -8.90 13.55
N GLU A 87 -19.68 -8.12 14.17
CA GLU A 87 -19.33 -6.80 14.72
C GLU A 87 -18.21 -6.89 15.76
N GLU A 88 -18.20 -7.94 16.57
CA GLU A 88 -17.14 -8.21 17.53
C GLU A 88 -15.78 -8.38 16.84
N MET A 89 -15.72 -9.18 15.77
CA MET A 89 -14.49 -9.40 15.02
C MET A 89 -14.03 -8.11 14.31
N LYS A 90 -14.95 -7.32 13.75
CA LYS A 90 -14.62 -6.00 13.18
C LYS A 90 -14.02 -5.08 14.24
N ALA A 91 -14.62 -5.00 15.43
CA ALA A 91 -14.13 -4.17 16.53
C ALA A 91 -12.71 -4.58 16.96
N LYS A 92 -12.44 -5.89 17.11
CA LYS A 92 -11.11 -6.43 17.44
C LYS A 92 -10.07 -6.09 16.38
N VAL A 93 -10.41 -6.23 15.10
CA VAL A 93 -9.48 -5.92 14.00
C VAL A 93 -9.24 -4.41 13.87
N PHE A 94 -10.26 -3.58 14.11
CA PHE A 94 -10.10 -2.14 14.16
C PHE A 94 -9.21 -1.70 15.33
N TRP A 95 -9.40 -2.29 16.51
CA TRP A 95 -8.54 -2.07 17.65
C TRP A 95 -7.08 -2.44 17.33
N LEU A 96 -6.84 -3.62 16.76
CA LEU A 96 -5.49 -4.03 16.33
C LEU A 96 -4.87 -3.03 15.35
N PHE A 97 -5.66 -2.55 14.39
CA PHE A 97 -5.21 -1.53 13.46
C PHE A 97 -4.75 -0.24 14.17
N GLY A 98 -5.51 0.25 15.14
CA GLY A 98 -5.10 1.39 15.97
C GLY A 98 -3.79 1.13 16.71
N GLN A 99 -3.66 -0.03 17.35
CA GLN A 99 -2.45 -0.42 18.08
C GLN A 99 -1.20 -0.55 17.20
N VAL A 100 -1.35 -0.97 15.95
CA VAL A 100 -0.22 -1.15 15.03
C VAL A 100 0.18 0.17 14.36
N VAL A 101 -0.81 1.00 14.02
CA VAL A 101 -0.60 2.15 13.13
C VAL A 101 -0.29 3.43 13.88
N VAL A 102 -0.94 3.66 15.04
CA VAL A 102 -0.78 4.88 15.84
C VAL A 102 0.41 4.78 16.79
N VAL A 103 0.72 3.60 17.31
CA VAL A 103 1.86 3.42 18.22
C VAL A 103 3.17 3.58 17.45
N GLU A 104 3.97 4.58 17.82
CA GLU A 104 5.24 4.90 17.15
C GLU A 104 6.39 3.98 17.59
N ASP A 105 6.42 3.60 18.87
CA ASP A 105 7.54 2.89 19.51
C ASP A 105 7.37 1.37 19.53
N LEU A 106 7.05 0.78 18.38
CA LEU A 106 7.06 -0.68 18.26
C LEU A 106 8.51 -1.21 18.28
N PRO A 107 8.81 -2.31 18.99
CA PRO A 107 10.17 -2.85 19.15
C PRO A 107 10.65 -3.63 17.92
N TYR A 108 10.50 -3.04 16.73
CA TYR A 108 10.87 -3.61 15.44
C TYR A 108 11.62 -2.58 14.61
N ASN A 109 12.42 -3.02 13.65
CA ASN A 109 13.04 -2.10 12.68
C ASN A 109 11.96 -1.44 11.79
N LYS A 110 12.29 -0.28 11.21
CA LYS A 110 11.36 0.53 10.39
C LYS A 110 10.66 -0.28 9.29
N ARG A 111 11.40 -1.15 8.58
CA ARG A 111 10.85 -2.00 7.51
C ARG A 111 9.80 -2.98 8.03
N SER A 112 10.08 -3.62 9.16
CA SER A 112 9.14 -4.52 9.83
C SER A 112 7.90 -3.77 10.31
N ILE A 113 8.06 -2.58 10.89
CA ILE A 113 6.93 -1.73 11.31
C ILE A 113 6.02 -1.45 10.11
N GLU A 114 6.56 -1.00 8.98
CA GLU A 114 5.79 -0.73 7.77
C GLU A 114 5.04 -1.98 7.25
N LEU A 115 5.67 -3.16 7.30
CA LEU A 115 5.01 -4.42 6.94
C LEU A 115 3.85 -4.77 7.89
N LEU A 116 3.97 -4.46 9.18
CA LEU A 116 2.91 -4.66 10.17
C LEU A 116 1.77 -3.68 9.93
N LYS A 117 2.06 -2.39 9.78
CA LYS A 117 1.07 -1.36 9.47
C LYS A 117 0.32 -1.70 8.18
N PHE A 118 1.02 -2.11 7.13
CA PHE A 118 0.43 -2.60 5.89
C PHE A 118 -0.47 -3.83 6.11
N SER A 119 -0.06 -4.76 6.98
CA SER A 119 -0.82 -5.97 7.27
C SER A 119 -2.13 -5.66 7.99
N ALA A 120 -2.10 -4.85 9.05
CA ALA A 120 -3.29 -4.42 9.78
C ALA A 120 -4.24 -3.61 8.90
N ASN A 121 -3.70 -2.67 8.13
CA ASN A 121 -4.42 -1.87 7.15
C ASN A 121 -5.18 -2.74 6.11
N ASN A 122 -4.59 -3.85 5.66
CA ASN A 122 -5.24 -4.74 4.70
C ASN A 122 -6.38 -5.55 5.30
N MET A 123 -6.31 -5.87 6.59
CA MET A 123 -7.39 -6.60 7.28
C MET A 123 -8.68 -5.78 7.29
N LEU A 124 -8.59 -4.45 7.46
CA LEU A 124 -9.75 -3.54 7.40
C LEU A 124 -10.32 -3.28 5.99
N THR A 125 -9.69 -3.79 4.92
CA THR A 125 -10.13 -3.47 3.56
C THR A 125 -11.51 -4.05 3.26
N GLY A 126 -12.48 -3.18 2.98
CA GLY A 126 -13.86 -3.55 2.66
C GLY A 126 -14.75 -3.77 3.88
N MET A 127 -14.27 -3.50 5.09
CA MET A 127 -15.10 -3.55 6.29
C MET A 127 -15.92 -2.27 6.44
N LEU A 128 -17.17 -2.43 6.86
CA LEU A 128 -18.00 -1.33 7.35
C LEU A 128 -17.62 -1.03 8.80
N LEU A 129 -17.46 0.24 9.09
CA LEU A 129 -17.08 0.79 10.38
C LEU A 129 -18.26 1.56 10.96
N THR A 130 -18.34 1.62 12.28
CA THR A 130 -19.32 2.45 12.99
C THR A 130 -18.96 3.93 12.88
N ASP A 131 -19.91 4.82 13.10
CA ASP A 131 -19.65 6.27 13.09
C ASP A 131 -18.58 6.68 14.11
N GLU A 132 -18.55 6.04 15.28
CA GLU A 132 -17.50 6.24 16.29
C GLU A 132 -16.12 5.89 15.74
N GLN A 133 -16.00 4.77 15.03
CA GLN A 133 -14.75 4.35 14.39
C GLN A 133 -14.35 5.27 13.23
N LEU A 134 -15.32 5.81 12.49
CA LEU A 134 -15.07 6.79 11.43
C LEU A 134 -14.59 8.14 11.97
N HIS A 135 -15.20 8.63 13.06
CA HIS A 135 -14.72 9.81 13.78
C HIS A 135 -13.29 9.60 14.29
N TRP A 136 -13.03 8.44 14.90
CA TRP A 136 -11.68 8.10 15.34
C TRP A 136 -10.67 8.10 14.18
N LEU A 137 -11.03 7.55 13.01
CA LEU A 137 -10.16 7.59 11.82
C LEU A 137 -9.88 9.01 11.34
N VAL A 138 -10.88 9.88 11.38
CA VAL A 138 -10.73 11.30 11.03
C VAL A 138 -9.76 11.99 11.99
N ASP A 139 -9.90 11.76 13.30
CA ASP A 139 -9.08 12.38 14.32
C ASP A 139 -7.60 11.95 14.26
N HIS A 140 -7.32 10.79 13.65
CA HIS A 140 -5.97 10.20 13.54
C HIS A 140 -5.47 10.13 12.09
N VAL A 141 -6.11 10.82 11.15
CA VAL A 141 -5.81 10.69 9.71
C VAL A 141 -4.34 10.99 9.37
N ASP A 142 -3.72 11.90 10.11
CA ASP A 142 -2.35 12.35 9.90
C ASP A 142 -1.30 11.49 10.62
N SER A 143 -1.71 10.56 11.50
CA SER A 143 -0.78 9.67 12.21
C SER A 143 -0.08 8.68 11.26
N SER A 144 -0.68 8.37 10.11
CA SER A 144 -0.08 7.50 9.10
C SER A 144 -0.82 7.57 7.77
N TYR A 145 -0.10 7.42 6.65
CA TYR A 145 -0.74 7.26 5.33
C TYR A 145 -1.68 6.05 5.25
N HIS A 146 -1.53 5.06 6.15
CA HIS A 146 -2.48 3.95 6.28
C HIS A 146 -3.85 4.40 6.78
N MET A 147 -3.91 5.38 7.68
CA MET A 147 -5.15 5.99 8.16
C MET A 147 -5.89 6.68 7.01
N LEU A 148 -5.17 7.57 6.31
CA LEU A 148 -5.69 8.23 5.11
C LEU A 148 -6.14 7.24 4.03
N ASN A 149 -5.41 6.13 3.85
CA ASN A 149 -5.82 5.06 2.95
C ASN A 149 -7.14 4.40 3.35
N ARG A 150 -7.40 4.21 4.65
CA ARG A 150 -8.66 3.63 5.13
C ARG A 150 -9.80 4.63 4.98
N LEU A 151 -9.57 5.87 5.38
CA LEU A 151 -10.55 6.95 5.30
C LEU A 151 -11.02 7.16 3.85
N LEU A 152 -10.10 7.45 2.93
CA LEU A 152 -10.46 7.80 1.56
C LEU A 152 -10.94 6.63 0.70
N ARG A 153 -10.71 5.38 1.13
CA ARG A 153 -11.13 4.16 0.42
C ARG A 153 -12.17 3.37 1.21
N TYR A 154 -12.86 4.03 2.13
CA TYR A 154 -13.98 3.44 2.84
C TYR A 154 -15.05 3.01 1.83
N PRO A 155 -15.60 1.78 1.94
CA PRO A 155 -16.40 1.18 0.86
C PRO A 155 -17.83 1.73 0.75
N LEU A 156 -18.30 2.50 1.72
CA LEU A 156 -19.65 3.04 1.77
C LEU A 156 -19.61 4.57 1.84
N SER A 157 -20.56 5.24 1.22
CA SER A 157 -20.75 6.68 1.37
C SER A 157 -20.96 7.05 2.85
N SER A 158 -20.38 8.16 3.28
CA SER A 158 -20.40 8.62 4.68
C SER A 158 -20.31 10.12 4.75
N GLU A 159 -21.28 10.75 5.43
CA GLU A 159 -21.31 12.19 5.63
C GLU A 159 -20.11 12.69 6.44
N ILE A 160 -19.65 11.91 7.42
CA ILE A 160 -18.45 12.21 8.24
C ILE A 160 -17.23 12.40 7.33
N ILE A 161 -17.02 11.47 6.39
CA ILE A 161 -15.87 11.51 5.48
C ILE A 161 -16.05 12.59 4.42
N SER A 162 -17.25 12.76 3.85
CA SER A 162 -17.52 13.84 2.89
C SER A 162 -17.29 15.23 3.51
N ASN A 163 -17.75 15.45 4.73
CA ASN A 163 -17.49 16.68 5.49
C ASN A 163 -15.99 16.91 5.72
N TRP A 164 -15.26 15.86 6.09
CA TRP A 164 -13.82 15.93 6.21
C TRP A 164 -13.16 16.29 4.88
N VAL A 165 -13.55 15.64 3.78
CA VAL A 165 -13.01 15.92 2.44
C VAL A 165 -13.24 17.38 2.04
N ARG A 166 -14.46 17.91 2.21
CA ARG A 166 -14.77 19.33 1.91
C ARG A 166 -13.85 20.28 2.65
N LYS A 167 -13.63 20.04 3.95
CA LYS A 167 -12.79 20.89 4.80
C LYS A 167 -11.31 20.84 4.42
N HIS A 168 -10.83 19.70 3.92
CA HIS A 168 -9.40 19.47 3.69
C HIS A 168 -9.01 19.43 2.21
N PHE A 169 -9.96 19.62 1.28
CA PHE A 169 -9.74 19.49 -0.16
C PHE A 169 -8.58 20.36 -0.66
N GLU A 170 -8.49 21.62 -0.25
CA GLU A 170 -7.46 22.54 -0.73
C GLU A 170 -6.12 22.42 0.03
N LEU A 171 -6.01 21.55 1.03
CA LEU A 171 -4.79 21.44 1.85
C LEU A 171 -3.68 20.66 1.15
N ASP A 172 -2.47 21.21 1.22
CA ASP A 172 -1.26 20.64 0.62
C ASP A 172 -0.97 19.20 1.04
N ALA A 173 -1.27 18.86 2.30
CA ALA A 173 -1.04 17.52 2.86
C ALA A 173 -1.75 16.39 2.09
N TYR A 174 -2.86 16.69 1.40
CA TYR A 174 -3.70 15.68 0.75
C TYR A 174 -3.75 15.79 -0.78
N ARG A 175 -2.99 16.71 -1.39
CA ARG A 175 -2.95 16.88 -2.87
C ARG A 175 -2.62 15.60 -3.60
N ILE A 176 -1.74 14.76 -3.03
CA ILE A 176 -1.36 13.46 -3.59
C ILE A 176 -2.53 12.46 -3.66
N ARG A 177 -3.67 12.77 -3.03
CA ARG A 177 -4.89 11.98 -2.97
C ARG A 177 -6.07 12.66 -3.66
N ARG A 178 -5.81 13.65 -4.53
CA ARG A 178 -6.82 14.47 -5.20
C ARG A 178 -7.92 13.64 -5.84
N ALA A 179 -7.57 12.63 -6.63
CA ALA A 179 -8.55 11.78 -7.30
C ALA A 179 -9.48 11.07 -6.31
N GLU A 180 -8.95 10.58 -5.18
CA GLU A 180 -9.77 9.92 -4.17
C GLU A 180 -10.70 10.91 -3.46
N MET A 181 -10.23 12.13 -3.18
CA MET A 181 -11.05 13.21 -2.61
C MET A 181 -12.16 13.66 -3.58
N ILE A 182 -11.86 13.81 -4.87
CA ILE A 182 -12.88 14.09 -5.89
C ILE A 182 -13.89 12.95 -5.95
N GLY A 183 -13.45 11.69 -5.82
CA GLY A 183 -14.34 10.54 -5.71
C GLY A 183 -15.34 10.66 -4.57
N TRP A 184 -15.00 11.34 -3.47
CA TRP A 184 -15.94 11.68 -2.41
C TRP A 184 -16.92 12.79 -2.74
N LEU A 185 -16.50 13.78 -3.52
CA LEU A 185 -17.40 14.84 -3.98
C LEU A 185 -18.39 14.32 -5.04
N LEU A 186 -17.94 13.38 -5.89
CA LEU A 186 -18.78 12.71 -6.89
C LEU A 186 -19.93 11.88 -6.30
N ASP A 187 -19.75 11.34 -5.08
CA ASP A 187 -20.82 10.62 -4.38
C ASP A 187 -22.01 11.53 -4.04
N GLU A 188 -21.77 12.82 -3.84
CA GLU A 188 -22.79 13.80 -3.47
C GLU A 188 -23.30 14.58 -4.70
N ASP A 189 -22.41 14.88 -5.64
CA ASP A 189 -22.72 15.54 -6.90
C ASP A 189 -22.00 14.84 -8.06
N THR A 190 -22.74 14.00 -8.79
CA THR A 190 -22.22 13.23 -9.93
C THR A 190 -21.80 14.12 -11.11
N LYS A 191 -22.16 15.40 -11.09
CA LYS A 191 -21.76 16.40 -12.10
C LYS A 191 -20.54 17.20 -11.65
N PHE A 192 -20.00 16.95 -10.46
CA PHE A 192 -18.81 17.64 -9.99
C PHE A 192 -17.64 17.41 -10.94
N VAL A 193 -17.00 18.50 -11.36
CA VAL A 193 -15.77 18.48 -12.15
C VAL A 193 -14.74 19.33 -11.43
N VAL A 194 -13.53 18.77 -11.25
CA VAL A 194 -12.44 19.52 -10.63
C VAL A 194 -12.01 20.69 -11.51
N ASP A 195 -11.85 21.85 -10.89
CA ASP A 195 -11.34 23.04 -11.56
C ASP A 195 -9.88 22.86 -12.02
N MET A 196 -9.55 23.37 -13.20
CA MET A 196 -8.21 23.23 -13.76
C MET A 196 -7.15 23.95 -12.92
N GLY A 197 -7.51 25.05 -12.27
CA GLY A 197 -6.62 25.76 -11.35
C GLY A 197 -6.26 24.94 -10.11
N VAL A 198 -7.16 24.06 -9.63
CA VAL A 198 -6.81 23.07 -8.58
C VAL A 198 -5.74 22.11 -9.08
N LEU A 199 -5.91 21.57 -10.28
CA LEU A 199 -4.95 20.64 -10.89
C LEU A 199 -3.61 21.30 -11.17
N GLU A 200 -3.58 22.57 -11.55
CA GLU A 200 -2.35 23.36 -11.70
C GLU A 200 -1.61 23.53 -10.38
N ARG A 201 -2.33 23.87 -9.29
CA ARG A 201 -1.72 23.94 -7.95
C ARG A 201 -1.17 22.60 -7.50
N ASP A 202 -1.89 21.50 -7.76
CA ASP A 202 -1.42 20.15 -7.47
C ASP A 202 -0.16 19.82 -8.28
N PHE A 203 -0.16 20.11 -9.57
CA PHE A 203 1.00 19.90 -10.45
C PHE A 203 2.24 20.66 -9.94
N ILE A 204 2.10 21.96 -9.64
CA ILE A 204 3.19 22.77 -9.08
C ILE A 204 3.69 22.19 -7.75
N PHE A 205 2.79 21.75 -6.88
CA PHE A 205 3.15 21.12 -5.62
C PHE A 205 3.98 19.85 -5.85
N HIS A 206 3.55 18.97 -6.77
CA HIS A 206 4.25 17.74 -7.09
C HIS A 206 5.65 17.99 -7.68
N CYS A 207 5.81 18.95 -8.58
CA CYS A 207 7.14 19.34 -9.09
C CYS A 207 8.08 19.74 -7.94
N ARG A 208 7.59 20.53 -6.98
CA ARG A 208 8.38 20.95 -5.80
C ARG A 208 8.76 19.76 -4.92
N GLN A 209 7.90 18.75 -4.79
CA GLN A 209 8.22 17.54 -4.03
C GLN A 209 9.25 16.67 -4.75
N ASP A 210 9.13 16.50 -6.06
CA ASP A 210 10.15 15.78 -6.85
C ASP A 210 11.51 16.47 -6.77
N GLU A 211 11.57 17.80 -6.88
CA GLU A 211 12.83 18.55 -6.69
C GLU A 211 13.45 18.31 -5.31
N LYS A 212 12.63 18.22 -4.25
CA LYS A 212 13.10 17.90 -2.90
C LYS A 212 13.61 16.46 -2.79
N HIS A 213 12.86 15.49 -3.33
CA HIS A 213 13.25 14.08 -3.31
C HIS A 213 14.52 13.82 -4.11
N ILE A 214 14.68 14.49 -5.26
CA ILE A 214 15.90 14.41 -6.08
C ILE A 214 17.09 14.88 -5.27
N LYS A 215 17.01 16.07 -4.66
CA LYS A 215 18.11 16.61 -3.83
C LYS A 215 18.45 15.71 -2.64
N ALA A 216 17.44 15.16 -1.97
CA ALA A 216 17.64 14.26 -0.84
C ALA A 216 18.33 12.96 -1.29
N TYR A 217 17.88 12.37 -2.40
CA TYR A 217 18.49 11.17 -2.96
C TYR A 217 19.92 11.39 -3.44
N GLU A 218 20.19 12.50 -4.15
CA GLU A 218 21.54 12.87 -4.59
C GLU A 218 22.49 12.97 -3.38
N LEU A 219 22.05 13.61 -2.29
CA LEU A 219 22.82 13.70 -1.05
C LEU A 219 23.07 12.33 -0.41
N ASP A 220 22.03 11.50 -0.26
CA ASP A 220 22.15 10.15 0.30
C ASP A 220 23.05 9.25 -0.56
N TYR A 221 23.00 9.42 -1.88
CA TYR A 221 23.81 8.66 -2.83
C TYR A 221 25.30 9.06 -2.79
N GLU A 222 25.59 10.35 -2.67
CA GLU A 222 26.97 10.82 -2.48
C GLU A 222 27.54 10.38 -1.12
N ALA A 223 26.72 10.38 -0.05
CA ALA A 223 27.12 9.80 1.23
C ALA A 223 27.41 8.29 1.12
N TYR A 224 26.54 7.54 0.45
CA TYR A 224 26.74 6.11 0.16
C TYR A 224 28.05 5.86 -0.61
N LYS A 225 28.34 6.66 -1.65
CA LYS A 225 29.61 6.57 -2.40
C LYS A 225 30.81 6.84 -1.51
N ALA A 226 30.75 7.88 -0.67
CA ALA A 226 31.84 8.23 0.23
C ALA A 226 32.14 7.09 1.22
N VAL A 227 31.11 6.55 1.89
CA VAL A 227 31.27 5.42 2.81
C VAL A 227 31.82 4.18 2.09
N LYS A 228 31.28 3.87 0.91
CA LYS A 228 31.77 2.75 0.09
C LYS A 228 33.24 2.91 -0.32
N ASN A 229 33.66 4.12 -0.70
CA ASN A 229 35.03 4.42 -1.08
C ASN A 229 35.98 4.37 0.13
N ASP A 230 35.56 4.91 1.27
CA ASP A 230 36.33 4.85 2.52
C ASP A 230 36.52 3.39 2.96
N LEU A 231 35.45 2.59 2.96
CA LEU A 231 35.53 1.15 3.22
C LEU A 231 36.43 0.43 2.21
N ALA A 232 36.28 0.71 0.90
CA ALA A 232 37.13 0.15 -0.15
C ALA A 232 38.63 0.46 0.10
N SER A 233 38.94 1.67 0.54
CA SER A 233 40.31 2.08 0.88
C SER A 233 40.87 1.31 2.07
N MET A 234 40.03 0.97 3.08
CA MET A 234 40.43 0.12 4.20
C MET A 234 40.76 -1.32 3.77
N TYR A 235 40.10 -1.86 2.74
CA TYR A 235 40.42 -3.17 2.17
C TYR A 235 41.73 -3.21 1.38
N THR A 236 42.19 -2.08 0.85
CA THR A 236 43.48 -1.98 0.14
C THR A 236 44.69 -1.86 1.06
N ASN A 237 44.49 -1.76 2.38
CA ASN A 237 45.58 -1.82 3.35
C ASN A 237 46.13 -3.25 3.44
N HIS A 238 47.40 -3.41 3.05
CA HIS A 238 48.05 -4.71 2.86
C HIS A 238 48.03 -5.59 4.14
N ASP A 239 48.07 -4.98 5.33
CA ASP A 239 48.05 -5.67 6.64
C ASP A 239 46.71 -6.36 6.97
N LEU A 240 45.57 -5.79 6.57
CA LEU A 240 44.25 -6.40 6.78
C LEU A 240 44.01 -7.57 5.82
N SER A 241 44.52 -7.45 4.59
CA SER A 241 44.39 -8.49 3.57
C SER A 241 45.10 -9.79 3.95
N GLU A 242 46.22 -9.70 4.68
CA GLU A 242 47.01 -10.85 5.11
C GLU A 242 46.40 -11.56 6.34
N GLY A 243 45.87 -10.79 7.30
CA GLY A 243 45.12 -11.32 8.44
C GLY A 243 43.82 -12.04 8.03
N LEU A 244 43.10 -11.49 7.03
CA LEU A 244 41.91 -12.10 6.42
C LEU A 244 42.25 -13.37 5.63
N ARG A 245 43.31 -13.34 4.80
CA ARG A 245 43.75 -14.53 4.04
C ARG A 245 44.18 -15.69 4.92
N ARG A 246 44.78 -15.40 6.07
CA ARG A 246 45.26 -16.43 6.99
C ARG A 246 44.19 -16.86 8.00
N GLY A 247 43.02 -16.21 8.05
CA GLY A 247 41.90 -16.54 8.95
C GLY A 247 42.05 -16.08 10.41
N TRP A 248 42.88 -15.06 10.68
CA TRP A 248 43.21 -14.59 12.04
C TRP A 248 42.21 -13.54 12.54
N ILE A 249 41.39 -13.01 11.64
CA ILE A 249 40.37 -12.01 11.89
C ILE A 249 39.11 -12.51 11.19
N GLU A 250 38.02 -12.73 11.94
CA GLU A 250 36.69 -12.85 11.32
C GLU A 250 36.42 -11.55 10.60
N ASN A 251 36.14 -11.61 9.29
CA ASN A 251 35.85 -10.42 8.51
C ASN A 251 34.64 -9.69 9.14
N PRO A 252 34.83 -8.55 9.83
CA PRO A 252 33.76 -7.87 10.56
C PRO A 252 32.66 -7.34 9.63
N PHE A 253 32.90 -7.39 8.32
CA PHE A 253 32.17 -6.67 7.30
C PHE A 253 31.56 -7.59 6.22
N VAL A 254 31.59 -8.93 6.37
CA VAL A 254 31.00 -9.89 5.39
C VAL A 254 29.49 -9.65 5.15
N ASN A 255 28.82 -8.92 6.04
CA ASN A 255 27.41 -8.60 5.91
C ASN A 255 27.10 -7.10 5.77
N PHE A 256 28.11 -6.24 5.56
CA PHE A 256 27.90 -4.82 5.24
C PHE A 256 27.68 -4.64 3.73
N GLU A 257 26.62 -5.24 3.20
CA GLU A 257 26.01 -4.69 1.98
C GLU A 257 25.21 -3.46 2.42
N GLU A 258 25.84 -2.29 2.45
CA GLU A 258 25.07 -1.06 2.55
C GLU A 258 24.12 -1.01 1.34
N GLU A 259 22.82 -1.08 1.63
CA GLU A 259 21.79 -1.03 0.60
C GLU A 259 21.93 0.31 -0.14
N LYS A 260 22.14 0.24 -1.47
CA LYS A 260 22.14 1.41 -2.34
C LYS A 260 20.85 2.20 -2.07
N PRO A 261 20.92 3.53 -1.88
CA PRO A 261 19.72 4.35 -1.77
C PRO A 261 18.77 4.09 -2.94
N GLU A 262 17.46 4.07 -2.68
CA GLU A 262 16.43 3.92 -3.71
C GLU A 262 15.71 5.25 -3.93
N PHE A 263 15.76 5.78 -5.15
CA PHE A 263 14.98 6.97 -5.50
C PHE A 263 13.48 6.64 -5.59
N LYS A 264 12.65 7.44 -4.93
CA LYS A 264 11.19 7.35 -4.98
C LYS A 264 10.61 8.70 -5.41
N SER A 265 10.23 8.80 -6.69
CA SER A 265 9.51 9.96 -7.22
C SER A 265 8.14 10.12 -6.57
N ALA A 266 7.63 11.35 -6.57
CA ALA A 266 6.22 11.61 -6.34
C ALA A 266 5.36 10.76 -7.28
N ARG A 267 4.21 10.29 -6.80
CA ARG A 267 3.29 9.50 -7.63
C ARG A 267 2.41 10.44 -8.43
N TRP A 268 2.53 10.37 -9.75
CA TRP A 268 1.68 11.09 -10.70
C TRP A 268 0.63 10.14 -11.30
N HIS A 269 -0.53 10.67 -11.69
CA HIS A 269 -1.59 9.90 -12.37
C HIS A 269 -1.50 9.93 -13.90
N TYR A 270 -0.49 10.61 -14.44
CA TYR A 270 -0.24 10.78 -15.87
C TYR A 270 1.27 10.65 -16.15
N TYR A 271 1.61 10.67 -17.44
CA TYR A 271 2.97 10.44 -17.94
C TYR A 271 4.00 11.30 -17.21
N THR A 272 5.02 10.64 -16.67
CA THR A 272 6.24 11.30 -16.18
C THR A 272 7.34 11.03 -17.18
N GLY A 273 7.84 12.10 -17.81
CA GLY A 273 9.03 12.00 -18.64
C GLY A 273 10.20 11.64 -17.73
N LYS A 274 10.92 10.57 -18.07
CA LYS A 274 12.13 10.16 -17.35
C LYS A 274 13.34 10.34 -18.24
N SER A 275 14.41 10.84 -17.65
CA SER A 275 15.75 10.84 -18.23
C SER A 275 16.68 10.05 -17.32
N TYR A 276 17.48 9.15 -17.89
CA TYR A 276 18.45 8.39 -17.10
C TYR A 276 19.61 9.29 -16.68
N ASP A 277 19.87 9.37 -15.37
CA ASP A 277 21.03 10.05 -14.81
C ASP A 277 22.14 9.02 -14.55
N SER A 278 23.15 9.03 -15.42
CA SER A 278 24.30 8.12 -15.31
C SER A 278 25.20 8.41 -14.11
N SER A 279 25.17 9.61 -13.53
CA SER A 279 26.04 9.99 -12.41
C SER A 279 25.55 9.44 -11.06
N HIS A 280 24.24 9.20 -10.96
CA HIS A 280 23.57 8.67 -9.76
C HIS A 280 22.85 7.33 -10.01
N ASP A 281 22.94 6.78 -11.23
CA ASP A 281 22.41 5.49 -11.66
C ASP A 281 20.93 5.31 -11.29
N TYR A 282 20.08 6.23 -11.79
CA TYR A 282 18.62 6.21 -11.63
C TYR A 282 17.87 6.95 -12.74
N ASP A 283 16.57 6.66 -12.88
CA ASP A 283 15.65 7.43 -13.72
C ASP A 283 15.23 8.73 -13.03
N ARG A 284 15.74 9.86 -13.52
CA ARG A 284 15.42 11.20 -13.02
C ARG A 284 14.17 11.76 -13.70
N PRO A 285 13.18 12.28 -12.94
CA PRO A 285 12.06 13.02 -13.50
C PRO A 285 12.54 14.28 -14.25
N ASP A 286 12.07 14.47 -15.48
CA ASP A 286 12.36 15.66 -16.28
C ASP A 286 11.25 16.70 -16.05
N VAL A 287 11.42 17.49 -14.97
CA VAL A 287 10.43 18.48 -14.52
C VAL A 287 10.05 19.48 -15.63
N GLN A 288 10.98 19.79 -16.54
CA GLN A 288 10.69 20.72 -17.64
C GLN A 288 9.79 20.07 -18.70
N LYS A 289 10.08 18.83 -19.11
CA LYS A 289 9.18 18.09 -20.01
C LYS A 289 7.83 17.82 -19.37
N GLU A 290 7.79 17.59 -18.07
CA GLU A 290 6.52 17.42 -17.34
C GLU A 290 5.69 18.71 -17.34
N LYS A 291 6.32 19.88 -17.16
CA LYS A 291 5.66 21.18 -17.30
C LYS A 291 5.10 21.36 -18.71
N GLU A 292 5.93 21.15 -19.72
CA GLU A 292 5.50 21.25 -21.12
C GLU A 292 4.34 20.31 -21.43
N TYR A 293 4.41 19.06 -20.98
CA TYR A 293 3.33 18.10 -21.13
C TYR A 293 2.04 18.57 -20.46
N PHE A 294 2.11 18.99 -19.19
CA PHE A 294 0.94 19.42 -18.42
C PHE A 294 0.22 20.60 -19.09
N TYR A 295 0.93 21.66 -19.45
CA TYR A 295 0.32 22.84 -20.06
C TYR A 295 -0.17 22.59 -21.49
N ASN A 296 0.47 21.67 -22.24
CA ASN A 296 0.01 21.31 -23.58
C ASN A 296 -1.15 20.30 -23.60
N HIS A 297 -1.40 19.59 -22.49
CA HIS A 297 -2.38 18.50 -22.43
C HIS A 297 -3.33 18.59 -21.22
N GLN A 298 -3.72 19.80 -20.84
CA GLN A 298 -4.59 20.04 -19.67
C GLN A 298 -5.90 19.23 -19.72
N ASP A 299 -6.53 19.10 -20.90
CA ASP A 299 -7.73 18.28 -21.10
C ASP A 299 -7.48 16.79 -20.77
N LEU A 300 -6.35 16.22 -21.20
CA LEU A 300 -6.00 14.84 -20.90
C LEU A 300 -5.72 14.63 -19.41
N VAL A 301 -5.08 15.61 -18.76
CA VAL A 301 -4.82 15.58 -17.32
C VAL A 301 -6.12 15.61 -16.54
N LEU A 302 -7.06 16.48 -16.92
CA LEU A 302 -8.39 16.55 -16.35
C LEU A 302 -9.13 15.22 -16.51
N LYS A 303 -9.22 14.70 -17.74
CA LYS A 303 -9.89 13.42 -18.05
C LYS A 303 -9.30 12.25 -17.26
N SER A 304 -7.97 12.13 -17.20
CA SER A 304 -7.31 11.08 -16.41
C SER A 304 -7.64 11.19 -14.92
N THR A 305 -7.62 12.42 -14.38
CA THR A 305 -7.91 12.67 -12.96
C THR A 305 -9.38 12.34 -12.64
N MET A 306 -10.32 12.80 -13.48
CA MET A 306 -11.75 12.49 -13.32
C MET A 306 -12.02 11.00 -13.48
N ALA A 307 -11.38 10.31 -14.42
CA ALA A 307 -11.53 8.87 -14.59
C ALA A 307 -11.12 8.09 -13.33
N TRP A 308 -9.97 8.44 -12.73
CA TRP A 308 -9.57 7.85 -11.45
C TRP A 308 -10.53 8.22 -10.32
N ALA A 309 -11.01 9.47 -10.26
CA ALA A 309 -11.98 9.88 -9.26
C ALA A 309 -13.28 9.08 -9.33
N ILE A 310 -13.82 8.86 -10.53
CA ILE A 310 -14.98 8.00 -10.77
C ILE A 310 -14.68 6.57 -10.28
N ALA A 311 -13.49 6.03 -10.56
CA ALA A 311 -13.09 4.71 -10.08
C ALA A 311 -13.04 4.62 -8.53
N TYR A 312 -12.74 5.72 -7.84
CA TYR A 312 -12.67 5.81 -6.37
C TYR A 312 -13.99 6.19 -5.69
N SER A 313 -14.98 6.71 -6.43
CA SER A 313 -16.33 6.98 -5.93
C SER A 313 -17.02 5.68 -5.47
N ARG A 314 -18.13 5.79 -4.74
CA ARG A 314 -18.99 4.67 -4.32
C ARG A 314 -20.27 4.59 -5.16
N LEU A 315 -20.30 5.27 -6.30
CA LEU A 315 -21.36 5.14 -7.30
C LEU A 315 -21.52 3.70 -7.78
N ALA A 316 -22.72 3.37 -8.27
CA ALA A 316 -23.01 2.06 -8.83
C ALA A 316 -22.16 1.77 -10.09
N LEU A 317 -21.90 0.49 -10.39
CA LEU A 317 -20.97 0.11 -11.45
C LEU A 317 -21.42 0.61 -12.85
N ASN A 318 -22.72 0.58 -13.11
CA ASN A 318 -23.33 1.09 -14.34
C ASN A 318 -23.16 2.62 -14.46
N GLU A 319 -23.40 3.35 -13.37
CA GLU A 319 -23.24 4.80 -13.34
C GLU A 319 -21.77 5.21 -13.54
N LYS A 320 -20.83 4.49 -12.90
CA LYS A 320 -19.39 4.66 -13.16
C LYS A 320 -19.04 4.42 -14.61
N ALA A 321 -19.59 3.38 -15.23
CA ALA A 321 -19.31 3.07 -16.63
C ALA A 321 -19.76 4.20 -17.55
N GLU A 322 -20.96 4.76 -17.35
CA GLU A 322 -21.46 5.90 -18.14
C GLU A 322 -20.61 7.16 -17.95
N LEU A 323 -20.24 7.49 -16.72
CA LEU A 323 -19.35 8.63 -16.44
C LEU A 323 -17.96 8.41 -17.08
N LEU A 324 -17.40 7.21 -16.99
CA LEU A 324 -16.09 6.90 -17.58
C LEU A 324 -16.11 7.02 -19.11
N LYS A 325 -17.20 6.62 -19.78
CA LYS A 325 -17.37 6.81 -21.23
C LYS A 325 -17.30 8.30 -21.60
N ALA A 326 -17.87 9.19 -20.80
CA ALA A 326 -17.87 10.64 -21.05
C ALA A 326 -16.46 11.27 -20.95
N TYR A 327 -15.55 10.70 -20.15
CA TYR A 327 -14.17 11.17 -20.01
C TYR A 327 -13.17 10.39 -20.86
N PHE A 328 -13.62 9.36 -21.60
CA PHE A 328 -12.72 8.52 -22.40
C PHE A 328 -11.96 9.33 -23.44
N HIS A 329 -10.68 8.96 -23.63
CA HIS A 329 -9.86 9.51 -24.70
C HIS A 329 -8.84 8.47 -25.18
N PRO A 330 -8.65 8.28 -26.50
CA PRO A 330 -7.78 7.23 -27.05
C PRO A 330 -6.32 7.30 -26.57
N THR A 331 -5.79 8.51 -26.36
CA THR A 331 -4.39 8.69 -25.91
C THR A 331 -4.12 8.24 -24.46
N ILE A 332 -5.18 7.97 -23.68
CA ILE A 332 -5.10 7.48 -22.30
C ILE A 332 -5.95 6.21 -22.10
N ASP A 333 -6.22 5.47 -23.18
CA ASP A 333 -6.92 4.19 -23.21
C ASP A 333 -6.41 3.18 -22.16
N TYR A 334 -5.09 3.11 -21.95
CA TYR A 334 -4.47 2.22 -20.97
C TYR A 334 -4.86 2.57 -19.52
N THR A 335 -5.10 3.86 -19.22
CA THR A 335 -5.65 4.29 -17.94
C THR A 335 -7.06 3.74 -17.75
N PHE A 336 -7.90 3.85 -18.77
CA PHE A 336 -9.27 3.32 -18.74
C PHE A 336 -9.30 1.79 -18.66
N PHE A 337 -8.41 1.09 -19.35
CA PHE A 337 -8.23 -0.35 -19.22
C PHE A 337 -7.89 -0.76 -17.77
N LYS A 338 -6.96 -0.06 -17.12
CA LYS A 338 -6.62 -0.30 -15.70
C LYS A 338 -7.82 -0.07 -14.79
N ILE A 339 -8.60 0.99 -15.03
CA ILE A 339 -9.80 1.29 -14.27
C ILE A 339 -10.85 0.19 -14.47
N GLY A 340 -11.11 -0.23 -15.71
CA GLY A 340 -12.07 -1.32 -16.01
C GLY A 340 -11.70 -2.62 -15.31
N LYS A 341 -10.43 -3.03 -15.35
CA LYS A 341 -9.94 -4.21 -14.60
C LYS A 341 -10.11 -4.06 -13.09
N ARG A 342 -9.83 -2.87 -12.55
CA ARG A 342 -10.00 -2.59 -11.11
C ARG A 342 -11.45 -2.70 -10.68
N LEU A 343 -12.37 -2.19 -11.50
CA LEU A 343 -13.80 -2.21 -11.22
C LEU A 343 -14.43 -3.59 -11.47
N GLY A 344 -13.77 -4.47 -12.22
CA GLY A 344 -14.33 -5.75 -12.63
C GLY A 344 -15.49 -5.61 -13.63
N SER A 345 -15.55 -4.49 -14.37
CA SER A 345 -16.62 -4.22 -15.32
C SER A 345 -16.28 -4.82 -16.69
N VAL A 346 -16.87 -5.97 -17.00
CA VAL A 346 -16.69 -6.63 -18.31
C VAL A 346 -17.27 -5.77 -19.43
N GLU A 347 -18.48 -5.26 -19.26
CA GLU A 347 -19.17 -4.42 -20.25
C GLU A 347 -18.34 -3.18 -20.61
N PHE A 348 -17.77 -2.50 -19.61
CA PHE A 348 -16.94 -1.32 -19.87
C PHE A 348 -15.64 -1.68 -20.62
N LEU A 349 -15.03 -2.82 -20.30
CA LEU A 349 -13.85 -3.32 -21.01
C LEU A 349 -14.15 -3.70 -22.46
N GLU A 350 -15.30 -4.33 -22.71
CA GLU A 350 -15.79 -4.64 -24.06
C GLU A 350 -16.04 -3.35 -24.86
N TRP A 351 -16.63 -2.33 -24.23
CA TRP A 351 -16.84 -1.03 -24.86
C TRP A 351 -15.52 -0.34 -25.27
N ILE A 352 -14.50 -0.36 -24.40
CA ILE A 352 -13.17 0.18 -24.76
C ILE A 352 -12.59 -0.60 -25.95
N GLY A 353 -12.63 -1.94 -25.92
CA GLY A 353 -12.07 -2.77 -26.98
C GLY A 353 -12.86 -2.73 -28.30
N GLY A 354 -14.13 -2.32 -28.26
CA GLY A 354 -14.99 -2.15 -29.44
C GLY A 354 -14.89 -0.78 -30.12
N ASN A 355 -14.26 0.22 -29.49
CA ASN A 355 -14.07 1.56 -30.07
C ASN A 355 -12.90 1.64 -31.08
N ASP A 356 -12.23 0.52 -31.38
CA ASP A 356 -11.20 0.40 -32.41
C ASP A 356 -11.74 -0.15 -33.76
N ALA A 357 -13.05 -0.08 -34.01
CA ALA A 357 -13.71 -0.54 -35.24
C ALA A 357 -14.28 0.60 -36.11
#